data_AF-A0A9E3ZUC0-F1
#
_entry.id   AF-A0A9E3ZUC0-F1
#
_cell.length_a   1.000
_cell.length_b   1.000
_cell.length_c   1.000
_cell.angle_alpha   90.00
_cell.angle_beta   90.00
_cell.angle_gamma   90.00
#
_symmetry.space_group_name_H-M   'P 1'
#
loop_
_entity.id
_entity.type
_entity.pdbx_description
1 polymer ?
#
loop_
_entity_poly.entity_id
_entity_poly.type
_entity_poly.pdbx_seq_one_letter_code
_entity_poly.pdbx_strand_id
1 'polypeptide(L)'
;MSPIVSVHHDPQTKIDFITLSNGCLSATFLNFGARFYAFFTPDKYGKSENICLSLATPQDVLNDPAQFGAFIGPVAGRIKEARWQDVHLEKNHGSHHIHGGSQGWSNQFWEYA
;
A
#
# COMPACT_ATOMS: atom_id res chain seq x y z
N MET A 1 -12.39 5.12 23.90
CA MET A 1 -12.28 6.35 23.09
C MET A 1 -12.40 5.95 21.63
N SER A 2 -13.21 6.68 20.85
CA SER A 2 -13.26 6.48 19.40
C SER A 2 -11.91 6.87 18.79
N PRO A 3 -11.45 6.18 17.74
CA PRO A 3 -10.22 6.56 17.07
C PRO A 3 -10.37 7.97 16.46
N ILE A 4 -9.33 8.76 16.56
CA ILE A 4 -9.18 10.03 15.85
C ILE A 4 -8.71 9.70 14.44
N VAL A 5 -9.37 10.27 13.44
CA VAL A 5 -8.99 10.16 12.04
C VAL A 5 -8.44 11.51 11.59
N SER A 6 -7.27 11.51 10.96
CA SER A 6 -6.72 12.68 10.28
C SER A 6 -6.31 12.33 8.86
N VAL A 7 -6.47 13.28 7.95
CA VAL A 7 -6.10 13.12 6.54
C VAL A 7 -5.14 14.24 6.16
N HIS A 8 -4.01 13.89 5.58
CA HIS A 8 -3.06 14.82 4.98
C HIS A 8 -2.98 14.57 3.47
N HIS A 9 -3.34 15.57 2.68
CA HIS A 9 -3.29 15.52 1.21
C HIS A 9 -1.94 16.04 0.69
N ASP A 10 -1.24 15.25 -0.11
CA ASP A 10 -0.07 15.68 -0.85
C ASP A 10 -0.49 16.22 -2.23
N PRO A 11 -0.40 17.54 -2.49
CA PRO A 11 -0.93 18.13 -3.72
C PRO A 11 -0.14 17.76 -4.98
N GLN A 12 1.11 17.34 -4.85
CA GLN A 12 1.97 17.00 -5.99
C GLN A 12 1.65 15.61 -6.54
N THR A 13 1.55 14.64 -5.65
CA THR A 13 1.28 13.23 -5.97
C THR A 13 -0.19 12.87 -5.89
N LYS A 14 -1.02 13.73 -5.27
CA LYS A 14 -2.44 13.52 -4.95
C LYS A 14 -2.70 12.37 -3.97
N ILE A 15 -1.66 11.91 -3.28
CA ILE A 15 -1.77 10.87 -2.28
C ILE A 15 -2.37 11.47 -1.01
N ASP A 16 -3.40 10.81 -0.49
CA ASP A 16 -3.94 11.07 0.84
C ASP A 16 -3.31 10.11 1.84
N PHE A 17 -2.80 10.68 2.94
CA PHE A 17 -2.31 9.95 4.09
C PHE A 17 -3.40 9.96 5.16
N ILE A 18 -4.08 8.84 5.32
CA ILE A 18 -5.18 8.66 6.27
C ILE A 18 -4.65 8.00 7.53
N THR A 19 -4.60 8.73 8.65
CA THR A 19 -4.08 8.25 9.92
C THR A 19 -5.19 8.00 10.92
N LEU A 20 -5.22 6.79 11.46
CA LEU A 20 -6.08 6.37 12.56
C LEU A 20 -5.25 6.33 13.85
N SER A 21 -5.67 7.01 14.90
CA SER A 21 -5.01 6.97 16.20
C SER A 21 -5.99 6.73 17.33
N ASN A 22 -5.62 5.89 18.29
CA ASN A 22 -6.38 5.70 19.53
C ASN A 22 -5.62 6.20 20.77
N GLY A 23 -4.57 6.98 20.57
CA GLY A 23 -3.68 7.51 21.61
C GLY A 23 -2.50 6.58 21.96
N CYS A 24 -2.68 5.25 21.87
CA CYS A 24 -1.60 4.28 22.10
C CYS A 24 -0.97 3.80 20.79
N LEU A 25 -1.82 3.54 19.80
CA LEU A 25 -1.45 3.08 18.47
C LEU A 25 -1.79 4.15 17.43
N SER A 26 -0.97 4.24 16.40
CA SER A 26 -1.24 5.07 15.23
C SER A 26 -0.94 4.31 13.95
N ALA A 27 -1.89 4.26 13.02
CA ALA A 27 -1.79 3.54 11.77
C ALA A 27 -2.07 4.49 10.60
N THR A 28 -1.19 4.55 9.61
CA THR A 28 -1.36 5.41 8.43
C THR A 28 -1.55 4.56 7.18
N PHE A 29 -2.59 4.87 6.43
CA PHE A 29 -2.93 4.27 5.15
C PHE A 29 -2.82 5.29 4.02
N LEU A 30 -2.57 4.83 2.80
CA LEU A 30 -2.57 5.68 1.62
C LEU A 30 -3.74 5.34 0.70
N ASN A 31 -4.36 6.35 0.09
CA ASN A 31 -5.38 6.12 -0.94
C ASN A 31 -4.78 5.49 -2.22
N PHE A 32 -3.50 5.71 -2.52
CA PHE A 32 -2.80 5.03 -3.60
C PHE A 32 -2.35 3.63 -3.18
N GLY A 33 -2.83 2.63 -3.90
CA GLY A 33 -2.58 1.21 -3.64
C GLY A 33 -3.19 0.70 -2.34
N ALA A 34 -4.10 1.46 -1.70
CA ALA A 34 -4.67 1.16 -0.38
C ALA A 34 -3.60 0.71 0.64
N ARG A 35 -2.44 1.39 0.63
CA ARG A 35 -1.22 0.93 1.30
C ARG A 35 -1.31 1.05 2.81
N PHE A 36 -0.83 0.05 3.54
CA PHE A 36 -0.51 0.18 4.96
C PHE A 36 0.91 0.73 5.12
N TYR A 37 1.00 2.04 5.37
CA TYR A 37 2.24 2.79 5.21
C TYR A 37 3.05 2.92 6.50
N ALA A 38 2.40 3.19 7.63
CA ALA A 38 3.09 3.33 8.91
C ALA A 38 2.26 2.74 10.05
N PHE A 39 2.93 2.20 11.06
CA PHE A 39 2.29 1.73 12.27
C PHE A 39 3.17 1.98 13.49
N PHE A 40 2.76 2.94 14.32
CA PHE A 40 3.42 3.29 15.56
C PHE A 40 2.78 2.54 16.72
N THR A 41 3.62 1.84 17.48
CA THR A 41 3.23 1.11 18.70
C THR A 41 4.33 1.27 19.76
N PRO A 42 3.96 1.36 21.06
CA PRO A 42 4.94 1.37 22.13
C PRO A 42 5.62 0.01 22.26
N ASP A 43 6.91 0.02 22.58
CA ASP A 43 7.64 -1.14 23.07
C ASP A 43 7.37 -1.40 24.56
N LYS A 44 8.07 -2.38 25.15
CA LYS A 44 7.95 -2.71 26.58
C LYS A 44 8.38 -1.60 27.55
N TYR A 45 9.05 -0.56 27.06
CA TYR A 45 9.46 0.62 27.84
C TYR A 45 8.58 1.84 27.53
N GLY A 46 7.54 1.69 26.71
CA GLY A 46 6.64 2.77 26.31
C GLY A 46 7.16 3.63 25.15
N LYS A 47 8.31 3.28 24.54
CA LYS A 47 8.85 4.02 23.39
C LYS A 47 8.06 3.64 22.14
N SER A 48 7.40 4.62 21.53
CA SER A 48 6.63 4.41 20.30
C SER A 48 7.52 4.54 19.05
N GLU A 49 7.51 3.53 18.19
CA GLU A 49 8.28 3.50 16.94
C GLU A 49 7.43 2.93 15.79
N ASN A 50 7.75 3.36 14.56
CA ASN A 50 7.16 2.77 13.37
C ASN A 50 7.74 1.37 13.14
N ILE A 51 6.88 0.36 13.05
CA ILE A 51 7.29 -1.03 12.79
C ILE A 51 7.07 -1.48 11.34
N CYS A 52 6.50 -0.62 10.49
CA CYS A 52 6.33 -0.90 9.07
C CYS A 52 7.55 -0.42 8.28
N LEU A 53 8.00 -1.24 7.34
CA LEU A 53 8.91 -0.79 6.29
C LEU A 53 8.14 0.13 5.34
N SER A 54 8.60 1.36 5.19
CA SER A 54 7.96 2.38 4.37
C SER A 54 8.98 3.12 3.52
N LEU A 55 8.52 3.74 2.44
CA LEU A 55 9.34 4.59 1.60
C LEU A 55 9.46 6.00 2.20
N ALA A 56 10.46 6.77 1.76
CA ALA A 56 10.76 8.05 2.36
C ALA A 56 9.84 9.18 1.86
N THR A 57 9.46 9.15 0.57
CA THR A 57 8.68 10.22 -0.05
C THR A 57 7.41 9.69 -0.74
N PRO A 58 6.36 10.54 -0.89
CA PRO A 58 5.18 10.19 -1.68
C PRO A 58 5.53 9.83 -3.14
N GLN A 59 6.56 10.47 -3.70
CA GLN A 59 7.02 10.18 -5.06
C GLN A 59 7.64 8.78 -5.19
N ASP A 60 8.34 8.31 -4.15
CA ASP A 60 8.86 6.95 -4.11
C ASP A 60 7.71 5.94 -4.06
N VAL A 61 6.62 6.25 -3.35
CA VAL A 61 5.42 5.39 -3.27
C VAL A 61 4.79 5.16 -4.65
N LEU A 62 4.68 6.21 -5.48
CA LEU A 62 4.17 6.09 -6.86
C LEU A 62 5.06 5.23 -7.75
N ASN A 63 6.36 5.16 -7.43
CA ASN A 63 7.37 4.47 -8.23
C ASN A 63 7.84 3.15 -7.59
N ASP A 64 7.13 2.66 -6.57
CA ASP A 64 7.57 1.53 -5.75
C ASP A 64 7.49 0.18 -6.49
N PRO A 65 8.63 -0.43 -6.86
CA PRO A 65 8.62 -1.73 -7.53
C PRO A 65 8.40 -2.89 -6.56
N ALA A 66 8.59 -2.67 -5.25
CA ALA A 66 8.51 -3.70 -4.22
C ALA A 66 7.10 -3.85 -3.62
N GLN A 67 6.20 -2.92 -3.93
CA GLN A 67 4.80 -2.90 -3.46
C GLN A 67 4.68 -2.93 -1.92
N PHE A 68 5.55 -2.22 -1.21
CA PHE A 68 5.57 -2.16 0.26
C PHE A 68 4.22 -1.74 0.84
N GLY A 69 3.65 -2.62 1.65
CA GLY A 69 2.37 -2.40 2.32
C GLY A 69 1.17 -2.30 1.38
N ALA A 70 1.31 -2.50 0.07
CA ALA A 70 0.25 -2.29 -0.90
C ALA A 70 -0.82 -3.41 -0.86
N PHE A 71 -2.05 -3.02 -1.18
CA PHE A 71 -3.14 -3.96 -1.39
C PHE A 71 -2.99 -4.63 -2.76
N ILE A 72 -2.61 -5.90 -2.75
CA ILE A 72 -2.28 -6.65 -3.96
C ILE A 72 -3.53 -7.29 -4.56
N GLY A 73 -3.73 -7.10 -5.87
CA GLY A 73 -4.76 -7.80 -6.62
C GLY A 73 -4.83 -7.42 -8.10
N PRO A 74 -5.71 -8.08 -8.89
CA PRO A 74 -6.76 -8.99 -8.41
C PRO A 74 -6.25 -10.37 -7.98
N VAL A 75 -5.02 -10.76 -8.34
CA VAL A 75 -4.40 -12.01 -7.91
C VAL A 75 -3.03 -11.74 -7.31
N ALA A 76 -2.85 -12.10 -6.04
CA ALA A 76 -1.55 -12.08 -5.37
C ALA A 76 -0.70 -13.29 -5.80
N GLY A 77 0.62 -13.14 -5.75
CA GLY A 77 1.56 -14.14 -6.24
C GLY A 77 1.64 -14.13 -7.76
N ARG A 78 1.95 -15.30 -8.34
CA ARG A 78 2.23 -15.45 -9.78
C ARG A 78 1.17 -16.30 -10.47
N ILE A 79 0.78 -15.88 -11.68
CA ILE A 79 0.08 -16.72 -12.65
C ILE A 79 1.12 -17.19 -13.67
N LYS A 80 1.29 -18.52 -13.74
CA LYS A 80 2.26 -19.16 -14.62
C LYS A 80 2.00 -18.77 -16.08
N GLU A 81 3.09 -18.51 -16.79
CA GLU A 81 3.10 -18.13 -18.21
C GLU A 81 2.23 -16.92 -18.60
N ALA A 82 1.80 -16.14 -17.60
CA ALA A 82 0.85 -15.05 -17.75
C ALA A 82 -0.42 -15.50 -18.49
N ARG A 83 -0.93 -16.69 -18.17
CA ARG A 83 -2.11 -17.25 -18.81
C ARG A 83 -3.11 -17.75 -17.78
N TRP A 84 -4.35 -17.34 -17.94
CA TRP A 84 -5.48 -17.86 -17.19
C TRP A 84 -6.58 -18.23 -18.16
N GLN A 85 -6.86 -19.53 -18.29
CA GLN A 85 -7.75 -20.07 -19.33
C GLN A 85 -7.30 -19.58 -20.74
N ASP A 86 -8.19 -18.90 -21.46
CA ASP A 86 -7.91 -18.32 -22.78
C ASP A 86 -7.48 -16.84 -22.72
N VAL A 87 -7.33 -16.28 -21.52
CA VAL A 87 -6.88 -14.90 -21.32
C VAL A 87 -5.35 -14.87 -21.21
N HIS A 88 -4.73 -14.04 -22.04
CA HIS A 88 -3.34 -13.65 -21.91
C HIS A 88 -3.22 -12.41 -21.04
N LEU A 89 -2.39 -12.51 -20.00
CA LEU A 89 -2.09 -11.44 -19.05
C LEU A 89 -0.74 -10.80 -19.37
N GLU A 90 -0.46 -9.69 -18.70
CA GLU A 90 0.84 -9.03 -18.79
C GLU A 90 1.97 -9.92 -18.25
N LYS A 91 3.07 -10.05 -18.99
CA LYS A 91 4.29 -10.71 -18.51
C LYS A 91 5.19 -9.70 -17.80
N ASN A 92 4.84 -9.35 -16.57
CA ASN A 92 5.57 -8.38 -15.77
C ASN A 92 6.65 -8.99 -14.85
N HIS A 93 6.84 -10.30 -14.88
CA HIS A 93 7.90 -10.97 -14.14
C HIS A 93 8.41 -12.21 -14.89
N GLY A 94 9.35 -12.01 -15.81
CA GLY A 94 9.84 -13.06 -16.70
C GLY A 94 8.72 -13.54 -17.63
N SER A 95 8.45 -14.85 -17.67
CA SER A 95 7.32 -15.39 -18.42
C SER A 95 6.00 -15.33 -17.64
N HIS A 96 5.99 -14.88 -16.39
CA HIS A 96 4.83 -14.93 -15.50
C HIS A 96 4.16 -13.57 -15.33
N HIS A 97 2.90 -13.61 -14.90
CA HIS A 97 2.18 -12.44 -14.41
C HIS A 97 2.25 -12.44 -12.89
N ILE A 98 2.66 -11.35 -12.27
CA ILE A 98 2.76 -11.22 -10.82
C ILE A 98 1.89 -10.05 -10.33
N HIS A 99 1.21 -10.24 -9.21
CA HIS A 99 0.59 -9.17 -8.42
C HIS A 99 -0.38 -8.26 -9.20
N GLY A 100 -1.10 -8.82 -10.18
CA GLY A 100 -2.09 -8.09 -10.97
C GLY A 100 -1.53 -7.24 -12.11
N GLY A 101 -0.21 -7.26 -12.35
CA GLY A 101 0.40 -6.51 -13.45
C GLY A 101 0.65 -5.03 -13.12
N SER A 102 1.07 -4.29 -14.13
CA SER A 102 1.29 -2.83 -14.07
C SER A 102 0.04 -2.05 -13.68
N GLN A 103 -1.15 -2.59 -13.97
CA GLN A 103 -2.45 -2.01 -13.62
C GLN A 103 -3.11 -2.71 -12.42
N GLY A 104 -2.36 -3.50 -11.65
CA GLY A 104 -2.86 -4.15 -10.45
C GLY A 104 -3.35 -3.15 -9.39
N TRP A 105 -4.09 -3.64 -8.41
CA TRP A 105 -4.71 -2.84 -7.34
C TRP A 105 -3.72 -1.99 -6.53
N SER A 106 -2.45 -2.41 -6.48
CA SER A 106 -1.37 -1.66 -5.82
C SER A 106 -1.04 -0.32 -6.48
N ASN A 107 -1.45 -0.14 -7.74
CA ASN A 107 -1.13 1.02 -8.59
C ASN A 107 -2.37 1.85 -8.92
N GLN A 108 -3.44 1.71 -8.14
CA GLN A 108 -4.69 2.43 -8.32
C GLN A 108 -4.93 3.41 -7.17
N PHE A 109 -5.59 4.53 -7.46
CA PHE A 109 -6.16 5.38 -6.42
C PHE A 109 -7.50 4.80 -5.99
N TRP A 110 -7.68 4.67 -4.68
CA TRP A 110 -8.89 4.17 -4.04
C TRP A 110 -9.68 5.31 -3.42
N GLU A 111 -11.00 5.26 -3.58
CA GLU A 111 -11.92 6.10 -2.82
C GLU A 111 -12.11 5.52 -1.41
N TYR A 112 -12.30 6.40 -0.44
CA TYR A 112 -12.56 6.07 0.95
C TYR A 112 -13.63 7.03 1.49
N ALA A 113 -14.43 6.54 2.45
CA ALA A 113 -15.56 7.27 3.03
C ALA A 113 -15.43 7.34 4.56
#